data_AF-A0A1Y2AET8-F1
#
_entry.id   AF-A0A1Y2AET8-F1
#
_cell.length_a   1.000
_cell.length_b   1.000
_cell.length_c   1.000
_cell.angle_alpha   90.00
_cell.angle_beta   90.00
_cell.angle_gamma   90.00
#
_symmetry.space_group_name_H-M   'P 1'
#
loop_
_entity.id
_entity.type
_entity.pdbx_description
1 polymer ?
#
loop_
_entity_poly.entity_id
_entity_poly.type
_entity_poly.pdbx_seq_one_letter_code
_entity_poly.pdbx_strand_id
1 'polypeptide(L)'
;LLVHAIVDGIVDHFFEVVEFYEEQINRVHDSVVGAPKVSYTKTLHLVLKELTIIRRKLAPTENLLTALKETSPENPFSPLTKTYFGDVLDHCLTILEELEAMEQSATSLLDLTFNMISHQTNESMKLLSVVSFVFLPTTFVAGVYG
;
A
#
# COMPACT_ATOMS: atom_id res chain seq x y z
N LEU A 1 28.44 13.69 15.76
CA LEU A 1 27.75 14.86 15.18
C LEU A 1 27.71 14.81 13.65
N LEU A 2 28.84 14.71 12.93
CA LEU A 2 28.81 14.62 11.46
C LEU A 2 28.06 13.36 10.95
N VAL A 3 28.38 12.18 11.51
CA VAL A 3 27.70 10.91 11.14
C VAL A 3 26.21 10.97 11.47
N HIS A 4 25.83 11.59 12.59
CA HIS A 4 24.43 11.78 12.95
C HIS A 4 23.70 12.62 11.89
N ALA A 5 24.20 13.81 11.56
CA ALA A 5 23.56 14.69 10.59
C ALA A 5 23.43 14.07 9.19
N ILE A 6 24.36 13.19 8.81
CA ILE A 6 24.28 12.44 7.55
C ILE A 6 23.18 11.37 7.63
N VAL A 7 23.11 10.60 8.72
CA VAL A 7 22.09 9.55 8.87
C VAL A 7 20.70 10.17 9.01
N ASP A 8 20.57 11.20 9.83
CA ASP A 8 19.34 11.97 10.03
C ASP A 8 18.83 12.55 8.70
N GLY A 9 19.69 13.23 7.93
CA GLY A 9 19.29 13.73 6.61
C GLY A 9 18.95 12.66 5.57
N ILE A 10 19.47 11.42 5.72
CA ILE A 10 19.04 10.29 4.89
C ILE A 10 17.66 9.79 5.34
N VAL A 11 17.42 9.69 6.64
CA VAL A 11 16.14 9.27 7.22
C VAL A 11 15.04 10.28 6.91
N ASP A 12 15.33 11.57 7.00
CA ASP A 12 14.39 12.64 6.65
C ASP A 12 13.92 12.55 5.19
N HIS A 13 14.80 12.16 4.26
CA HIS A 13 14.42 11.98 2.86
C HIS A 13 13.45 10.80 2.65
N PHE A 14 13.40 9.83 3.56
CA PHE A 14 12.41 8.76 3.47
C PHE A 14 10.99 9.26 3.77
N PHE A 15 10.80 10.32 4.56
CA PHE A 15 9.47 10.91 4.77
C PHE A 15 8.90 11.49 3.46
N GLU A 16 9.71 12.20 2.67
CA GLU A 16 9.29 12.70 1.35
C GLU A 16 8.89 11.55 0.41
N VAL A 17 9.61 10.42 0.50
CA VAL A 17 9.30 9.22 -0.28
C VAL A 17 7.99 8.59 0.17
N VAL A 18 7.75 8.49 1.48
CA VAL A 18 6.49 7.96 2.04
C VAL A 18 5.31 8.82 1.60
N GLU A 19 5.40 10.14 1.74
CA GLU A 19 4.34 11.08 1.34
C GLU A 19 4.00 10.93 -0.16
N PHE A 20 5.02 10.78 -1.02
CA PHE A 20 4.81 10.52 -2.44
C PHE A 20 4.04 9.23 -2.71
N TYR A 21 4.40 8.12 -2.04
CA TYR A 21 3.69 6.85 -2.22
C TYR A 21 2.28 6.89 -1.64
N GLU A 22 2.07 7.59 -0.52
CA GLU A 22 0.76 7.81 0.07
C GLU A 22 -0.15 8.55 -0.92
N GLU A 23 0.32 9.65 -1.52
CA GLU A 23 -0.45 10.38 -2.52
C GLU A 23 -0.80 9.49 -3.73
N GLN A 24 0.13 8.66 -4.17
CA GLN A 24 -0.08 7.73 -5.28
C GLN A 24 -1.13 6.65 -4.95
N ILE A 25 -1.11 6.11 -3.74
CA ILE A 25 -2.13 5.17 -3.26
C ILE A 25 -3.50 5.86 -3.20
N ASN A 26 -3.57 7.08 -2.66
CA ASN A 26 -4.81 7.85 -2.58
C ASN A 26 -5.40 8.18 -3.96
N ARG A 27 -4.57 8.53 -4.94
CA ARG A 27 -5.01 8.74 -6.33
C ARG A 27 -5.62 7.48 -6.94
N VAL A 28 -5.05 6.31 -6.66
CA VAL A 28 -5.62 5.03 -7.11
C VAL A 28 -6.91 4.72 -6.36
N HIS A 29 -6.97 4.96 -5.05
CA HIS A 29 -8.17 4.80 -4.24
C HIS A 29 -9.36 5.55 -4.86
N ASP A 30 -9.20 6.86 -5.13
CA ASP A 30 -10.28 7.69 -5.68
C ASP A 30 -10.71 7.22 -7.07
N SER A 31 -9.75 6.76 -7.88
CA SER A 31 -10.03 6.20 -9.21
C SER A 31 -10.82 4.89 -9.14
N VAL A 32 -10.49 4.02 -8.18
CA VAL A 32 -11.15 2.72 -7.98
C VAL A 32 -12.58 2.90 -7.48
N VAL A 33 -12.82 3.83 -6.55
CA VAL A 33 -14.16 4.17 -6.04
C VAL A 33 -15.05 4.75 -7.14
N GLY A 34 -14.49 5.57 -8.04
CA GLY A 34 -15.24 6.15 -9.15
C GLY A 34 -15.57 5.16 -10.28
N ALA A 35 -14.57 4.41 -10.76
CA ALA A 35 -14.75 3.45 -11.84
C ALA A 35 -13.71 2.32 -11.74
N PRO A 36 -14.06 1.14 -11.22
CA PRO A 36 -13.11 0.05 -11.02
C PRO A 36 -12.60 -0.47 -12.36
N LYS A 37 -11.28 -0.55 -12.52
CA LYS A 37 -10.62 -1.11 -13.71
C LYS A 37 -9.50 -2.06 -13.31
N VAL A 38 -9.38 -3.15 -14.07
CA VAL A 38 -8.29 -4.14 -13.92
C VAL A 38 -6.91 -3.50 -14.11
N SER A 39 -6.79 -2.38 -14.84
CA SER A 39 -5.51 -1.68 -15.01
C SER A 39 -4.92 -1.18 -13.69
N TYR A 40 -5.75 -0.83 -12.70
CA TYR A 40 -5.29 -0.32 -11.41
C TYR A 40 -4.60 -1.39 -10.55
N THR A 41 -4.97 -2.67 -10.72
CA THR A 41 -4.35 -3.76 -9.95
C THR A 41 -2.86 -3.90 -10.28
N LYS A 42 -2.48 -3.67 -11.54
CA LYS A 42 -1.08 -3.67 -11.96
C LYS A 42 -0.28 -2.56 -11.27
N THR A 43 -0.85 -1.35 -11.20
CA THR A 43 -0.22 -0.21 -10.51
C THR A 43 -0.07 -0.49 -9.02
N LEU A 44 -1.12 -0.98 -8.36
CA LEU A 44 -1.08 -1.35 -6.93
C LEU A 44 -0.04 -2.43 -6.63
N HIS A 45 0.10 -3.45 -7.50
CA HIS A 45 1.16 -4.46 -7.36
C HIS A 45 2.57 -3.91 -7.52
N LEU A 46 2.78 -2.93 -8.40
CA LEU A 46 4.09 -2.27 -8.54
C LEU A 46 4.41 -1.47 -7.28
N VAL A 47 3.45 -0.69 -6.77
CA VAL A 47 3.60 0.08 -5.53
C VAL A 47 3.90 -0.85 -4.35
N LEU A 48 3.12 -1.92 -4.16
CA LEU A 48 3.38 -2.92 -3.13
C LEU A 48 4.80 -3.48 -3.19
N LYS A 49 5.25 -3.86 -4.39
CA LYS A 49 6.61 -4.37 -4.58
C LYS A 49 7.66 -3.33 -4.20
N GLU A 50 7.46 -2.06 -4.55
CA GLU A 50 8.38 -0.97 -4.22
C GLU A 50 8.42 -0.71 -2.71
N LEU A 51 7.27 -0.62 -2.05
CA LEU A 51 7.15 -0.48 -0.59
C LEU A 51 7.85 -1.62 0.14
N THR A 52 7.63 -2.88 -0.28
CA THR A 52 8.30 -4.04 0.33
C THR A 52 9.82 -4.00 0.15
N ILE A 53 10.31 -3.52 -0.99
CA ILE A 53 11.76 -3.36 -1.20
C ILE A 53 12.33 -2.29 -0.25
N ILE A 54 11.62 -1.17 -0.06
CA ILE A 54 12.03 -0.09 0.84
C ILE A 54 12.05 -0.62 2.28
N ARG A 55 10.95 -1.21 2.75
CA ARG A 55 10.83 -1.76 4.11
C ARG A 55 11.92 -2.80 4.40
N ARG A 56 12.17 -3.73 3.46
CA ARG A 56 13.22 -4.75 3.61
C ARG A 56 14.63 -4.16 3.70
N LYS A 57 14.87 -3.00 3.10
CA LYS A 57 16.17 -2.29 3.18
C LYS A 57 16.29 -1.46 4.45
N LEU A 58 15.19 -0.94 4.98
CA LEU A 58 15.18 -0.06 6.15
C LEU A 58 15.15 -0.85 7.48
N ALA A 59 14.48 -2.00 7.53
CA ALA A 59 14.37 -2.83 8.74
C ALA A 59 15.72 -3.29 9.36
N PRO A 60 16.78 -3.60 8.58
CA PRO A 60 18.10 -3.89 9.16
C PRO A 60 18.73 -2.69 9.88
N THR A 61 18.40 -1.47 9.46
CA THR A 61 18.92 -0.23 10.05
C THR A 61 18.37 -0.02 11.46
N GLU A 62 17.08 -0.32 11.66
CA GLU A 62 16.45 -0.36 12.98
C GLU A 62 17.20 -1.33 13.92
N ASN A 63 17.43 -2.57 13.48
CA ASN A 63 18.15 -3.57 14.29
C ASN A 63 19.56 -3.11 14.67
N LEU A 64 20.28 -2.46 13.75
CA LEU A 64 21.60 -1.89 14.02
C LEU A 64 21.55 -0.73 15.02
N LEU A 65 20.59 0.19 14.87
CA LEU A 65 20.41 1.33 15.77
C LEU A 65 19.99 0.88 17.18
N THR A 66 19.11 -0.11 17.27
CA THR A 66 18.71 -0.75 18.54
C THR A 66 19.90 -1.43 19.21
N ALA A 67 20.71 -2.20 18.47
CA ALA A 67 21.93 -2.82 18.99
C ALA A 67 23.00 -1.80 19.44
N LEU A 68 23.07 -0.63 18.79
CA LEU A 68 23.95 0.47 19.19
C LEU A 68 23.45 1.19 20.46
N LYS A 69 22.13 1.24 20.66
CA LYS A 69 21.47 1.80 21.86
C LYS A 69 21.61 0.88 23.07
N GLU A 70 21.51 -0.44 22.87
CA GLU A 70 21.73 -1.44 23.91
C GLU A 70 23.19 -1.42 24.39
N THR A 71 23.34 -1.26 25.71
CA THR A 71 24.61 -0.85 26.32
C THR A 71 25.46 -2.08 26.64
N SER A 72 26.49 -2.35 25.83
CA SER A 72 27.64 -3.10 26.31
C SER A 72 28.51 -2.21 27.22
N PRO A 73 29.03 -2.72 28.35
CA PRO A 73 29.84 -1.94 29.30
C PRO A 73 31.15 -1.39 28.70
N GLU A 74 31.57 -1.86 27.53
CA GLU A 74 32.76 -1.38 26.80
C GLU A 74 32.48 -0.31 25.75
N ASN A 75 31.24 0.19 25.63
CA ASN A 75 30.87 1.07 24.52
C ASN A 75 31.43 2.50 24.70
N PRO A 76 32.33 3.00 23.84
CA PRO A 76 33.06 4.27 24.04
C PRO A 76 32.23 5.54 23.75
N PHE A 77 30.91 5.42 23.64
CA PHE A 77 30.04 6.52 23.21
C PHE A 77 29.54 7.39 24.38
N SER A 78 29.69 8.71 24.22
CA SER A 78 29.19 9.74 25.14
C SER A 78 27.65 9.67 25.31
N PRO A 79 27.09 10.02 26.48
CA PRO A 79 25.65 10.09 26.72
C PRO A 79 24.88 10.92 25.67
N LEU A 80 25.48 12.02 25.19
CA LEU A 80 24.92 12.85 24.12
C LEU A 80 24.72 12.06 22.83
N THR A 81 25.68 11.22 22.46
CA THR A 81 25.62 10.39 21.24
C THR A 81 24.47 9.39 21.29
N LYS A 82 24.12 8.88 22.49
CA LYS A 82 22.97 7.97 22.66
C LYS A 82 21.63 8.65 22.42
N THR A 83 21.47 9.91 22.85
CA THR A 83 20.23 10.67 22.60
C THR A 83 20.01 10.91 21.12
N TYR A 84 21.07 11.32 20.39
CA TYR A 84 21.03 11.54 18.95
C TYR A 84 20.67 10.28 18.15
N PHE A 85 21.25 9.12 18.48
CA PHE A 85 20.85 7.86 17.82
C PHE A 85 19.45 7.37 18.21
N GLY A 86 18.92 7.82 19.36
CA GLY A 86 17.55 7.55 19.77
C GLY A 86 16.54 8.24 18.84
N ASP A 87 16.79 9.50 18.51
CA ASP A 87 15.93 10.30 17.62
C ASP A 87 15.83 9.68 16.22
N VAL A 88 16.98 9.32 15.65
CA VAL A 88 17.07 8.63 14.35
C VAL A 88 16.36 7.26 14.38
N LEU A 89 16.46 6.54 15.50
CA LEU A 89 15.75 5.26 15.67
C LEU A 89 14.25 5.48 15.69
N ASP A 90 13.77 6.50 16.42
CA ASP A 90 12.36 6.83 16.51
C ASP A 90 11.80 7.21 15.12
N HIS A 91 12.51 8.05 14.34
CA HIS A 91 12.15 8.37 12.96
C HIS A 91 12.11 7.13 12.06
N CYS A 92 13.11 6.25 12.15
CA CYS A 92 13.17 5.00 11.38
C CYS A 92 11.97 4.08 11.69
N LEU A 93 11.60 3.97 12.97
CA LEU A 93 10.44 3.19 13.41
C LEU A 93 9.13 3.77 12.86
N THR A 94 8.95 5.10 12.93
CA THR A 94 7.77 5.76 12.35
C THR A 94 7.63 5.47 10.86
N ILE A 95 8.71 5.58 10.08
CA ILE A 95 8.69 5.28 8.65
C ILE A 95 8.35 3.81 8.39
N LEU A 96 8.88 2.88 9.20
CA LEU A 96 8.57 1.46 9.05
C LEU A 96 7.09 1.14 9.30
N GLU A 97 6.49 1.78 10.32
CA GLU A 97 5.06 1.66 10.62
C GLU A 97 4.20 2.25 9.48
N GLU A 98 4.56 3.41 8.94
CA GLU A 98 3.87 4.02 7.80
C GLU A 98 3.96 3.16 6.54
N LEU A 99 5.14 2.59 6.25
CA LEU A 99 5.32 1.64 5.15
C LEU A 99 4.41 0.41 5.29
N GLU A 100 4.28 -0.15 6.50
CA GLU A 100 3.40 -1.29 6.77
C GLU A 100 1.92 -0.91 6.57
N ALA A 101 1.50 0.26 7.07
CA ALA A 101 0.15 0.78 6.86
C ALA A 101 -0.18 0.97 5.37
N MET A 102 0.78 1.48 4.58
CA MET A 102 0.62 1.62 3.13
C MET A 102 0.56 0.27 2.41
N GLU A 103 1.37 -0.73 2.80
CA GLU A 103 1.26 -2.10 2.26
C GLU A 103 -0.13 -2.69 2.52
N GLN A 104 -0.68 -2.51 3.72
CA GLN A 104 -2.01 -2.98 4.08
C GLN A 104 -3.11 -2.23 3.32
N SER A 105 -2.98 -0.91 3.16
CA SER A 105 -3.92 -0.08 2.39
C SER A 105 -3.95 -0.48 0.91
N ALA A 106 -2.79 -0.64 0.28
CA ALA A 106 -2.69 -1.07 -1.12
C ALA A 106 -3.26 -2.49 -1.34
N THR A 107 -3.08 -3.40 -0.38
CA THR A 107 -3.68 -4.74 -0.42
C THR A 107 -5.20 -4.67 -0.31
N SER A 108 -5.71 -3.86 0.62
CA SER A 108 -7.16 -3.64 0.79
C SER A 108 -7.81 -3.05 -0.47
N LEU A 109 -7.10 -2.14 -1.15
CA LEU A 109 -7.54 -1.57 -2.43
C LEU A 109 -7.59 -2.59 -3.56
N LEU A 110 -6.67 -3.56 -3.59
CA LEU A 110 -6.73 -4.66 -4.56
C LEU A 110 -8.00 -5.49 -4.37
N ASP A 111 -8.30 -5.88 -3.13
CA ASP A 111 -9.49 -6.66 -2.79
C ASP A 111 -10.78 -5.89 -3.12
N LEU A 112 -10.82 -4.61 -2.75
CA LEU A 112 -11.94 -3.71 -3.05
C LEU A 112 -12.14 -3.55 -4.58
N THR A 113 -11.05 -3.48 -5.35
CA THR A 113 -11.12 -3.43 -6.82
C THR A 113 -11.76 -4.72 -7.38
N PHE A 114 -11.32 -5.90 -6.93
CA PHE A 114 -11.90 -7.17 -7.38
C PHE A 114 -13.37 -7.34 -6.98
N ASN A 115 -13.73 -6.90 -5.77
CA ASN A 115 -15.10 -6.94 -5.29
C ASN A 115 -16.03 -6.06 -6.14
N MET A 116 -15.61 -4.84 -6.47
CA MET A 116 -16.41 -3.95 -7.33
C MET A 116 -16.55 -4.46 -8.76
N ILE A 117 -15.49 -5.00 -9.36
CA ILE A 117 -15.58 -5.62 -10.70
C ILE A 117 -16.55 -6.81 -10.69
N SER A 118 -16.47 -7.65 -9.65
CA SER A 118 -17.38 -8.78 -9.49
C SER A 118 -18.82 -8.32 -9.33
N HIS A 119 -19.06 -7.30 -8.50
CA HIS A 119 -20.38 -6.69 -8.33
C HIS A 119 -20.95 -6.15 -9.66
N GLN A 120 -20.15 -5.42 -10.44
CA GLN A 120 -20.57 -4.87 -11.73
C GLN A 120 -20.88 -5.97 -12.75
N THR A 121 -20.09 -7.04 -12.76
CA THR A 121 -20.31 -8.22 -13.60
C THR A 121 -21.61 -8.92 -13.21
N ASN A 122 -21.87 -9.06 -11.91
CA ASN A 122 -23.05 -9.73 -11.39
C ASN A 122 -24.34 -8.93 -11.71
N GLU A 123 -24.29 -7.60 -11.58
CA GLU A 123 -25.40 -6.72 -11.98
C GLU A 123 -25.64 -6.78 -13.50
N SER A 124 -24.58 -6.80 -14.30
CA SER A 124 -24.70 -6.96 -15.77
C SER A 124 -25.33 -8.29 -16.16
N MET A 125 -24.95 -9.38 -15.47
CA MET A 125 -25.53 -10.70 -15.68
C MET A 125 -27.01 -10.73 -15.30
N LYS A 126 -27.37 -10.15 -14.15
CA LYS A 126 -28.76 -10.04 -13.69
C LYS A 126 -29.62 -9.28 -14.70
N LEU A 127 -29.12 -8.17 -15.26
CA LEU A 127 -29.82 -7.43 -16.30
C LEU A 127 -30.06 -8.30 -17.54
N LEU A 128 -29.02 -8.99 -18.03
CA LEU A 128 -29.15 -9.90 -19.17
C LEU A 128 -30.14 -11.04 -18.89
N SER A 129 -30.15 -11.59 -17.68
CA SER A 129 -31.11 -12.63 -17.27
C SER A 129 -32.54 -12.12 -17.25
N VAL A 130 -32.80 -10.91 -16.74
CA VAL A 130 -34.13 -10.30 -16.75
C VAL A 130 -34.60 -10.06 -18.19
N VAL A 131 -33.74 -9.50 -19.04
CA VAL A 131 -34.04 -9.30 -20.46
C VAL A 131 -34.36 -10.65 -21.12
N SER A 132 -33.53 -11.67 -20.90
CA SER A 132 -33.73 -13.01 -21.47
C SER A 132 -35.03 -13.66 -20.99
N PHE A 133 -35.38 -13.51 -19.71
CA PHE A 133 -36.62 -14.04 -19.15
C PHE A 133 -37.86 -13.44 -19.81
N VAL A 134 -37.82 -12.16 -20.19
CA VAL A 134 -38.93 -11.50 -20.90
C VAL A 134 -38.99 -11.96 -22.36
N PHE A 135 -37.86 -12.01 -23.07
CA PHE A 135 -37.86 -12.31 -24.51
C PHE A 135 -37.98 -13.79 -24.84
N LEU A 136 -37.47 -14.71 -24.02
CA LEU A 136 -37.51 -16.15 -24.30
C LEU A 136 -38.94 -16.68 -24.54
N PRO A 137 -39.92 -16.43 -23.63
CA PRO A 137 -41.30 -16.89 -23.84
C PRO A 137 -41.97 -16.21 -25.03
N THR A 138 -41.79 -14.90 -25.20
CA THR A 138 -42.39 -14.15 -26.32
C THR A 138 -41.84 -14.62 -27.67
N THR A 139 -40.53 -14.87 -27.74
CA THR A 139 -39.89 -15.41 -28.96
C THR A 139 -40.34 -16.85 -29.23
N PHE A 140 -40.50 -17.67 -28.19
CA PHE A 140 -41.04 -19.02 -28.33
C PHE A 140 -42.45 -19.01 -28.91
N VAL A 141 -43.36 -18.18 -28.38
CA VAL A 141 -44.73 -18.04 -28.89
C VAL A 141 -44.73 -17.55 -30.34
N ALA A 142 -43.93 -16.52 -30.66
CA ALA A 142 -43.81 -16.02 -32.02
C ALA A 142 -43.28 -17.07 -33.01
N GLY A 143 -42.33 -17.92 -32.58
CA GLY A 143 -41.78 -18.99 -33.41
C GLY A 143 -42.70 -20.21 -33.59
N VAL A 144 -43.69 -20.40 -32.69
CA VAL A 144 -44.71 -21.46 -32.86
C VAL A 144 -45.83 -21.03 -33.81
N TYR A 145 -46.17 -19.74 -33.84
CA TYR A 145 -47.33 -19.21 -34.59
C TYR A 145 -46.98 -18.37 -35.84
N GLY A 146 -45.70 -18.08 -36.07
CA GLY A 146 -45.17 -17.47 -37.30
C GLY A 146 -44.51 -18.50 -38.19
#